data_AF-A0A920BDJ6-F1
#
_entry.id   AF-A0A920BDJ6-F1
#
_cell.length_a   1.000
_cell.length_b   1.000
_cell.length_c   1.000
_cell.angle_alpha   90.00
_cell.angle_beta   90.00
_cell.angle_gamma   90.00
#
_symmetry.space_group_name_H-M   'P 1'
#
loop_
_entity.id
_entity.type
_entity.pdbx_description
1 polymer ?
#
loop_
_entity_poly.entity_id
_entity_poly.type
_entity_poly.pdbx_seq_one_letter_code
_entity_poly.pdbx_strand_id
1 'polypeptide(L)'
;MVINLTDGLPDRIDKACRAGSWFPRRGISYSQIVFGHVDHQDELIEELMIREGLLPKPMNSSRFEKYISYFTQVAEACQGNQMVIWMVDLLPQALLALTDLSLATQWLLQDPVRAEELQQKLLIHEI
;
A
#
# COMPACT_ATOMS: atom_id res chain seq x y z
N MET A 1 15.33 7.19 -0.92
CA MET A 1 14.08 6.38 -0.88
C MET A 1 12.89 7.33 -0.88
N VAL A 2 11.84 7.01 -1.63
CA VAL A 2 10.56 7.75 -1.65
C VAL A 2 9.46 6.79 -1.22
N ILE A 3 8.64 7.23 -0.27
CA ILE A 3 7.42 6.53 0.14
C ILE A 3 6.25 7.45 -0.16
N ASN A 4 5.40 7.06 -1.12
CA ASN A 4 4.19 7.79 -1.47
C ASN A 4 3.00 7.26 -0.66
N LEU A 5 2.30 8.15 0.06
CA LEU A 5 1.08 7.83 0.79
C LEU A 5 -0.08 8.52 0.07
N THR A 6 -1.04 7.75 -0.43
CA THR A 6 -2.09 8.32 -1.29
C THR A 6 -3.42 7.59 -1.17
N ASP A 7 -4.51 8.34 -1.19
CA ASP A 7 -5.91 7.90 -1.25
C ASP A 7 -6.57 8.33 -2.58
N GLY A 8 -5.79 8.82 -3.54
CA GLY A 8 -6.30 9.54 -4.71
C GLY A 8 -5.54 9.25 -5.99
N LEU A 9 -6.28 9.09 -7.09
CA LEU A 9 -5.69 8.84 -8.41
C LEU A 9 -4.89 10.07 -8.88
N PRO A 10 -3.74 9.88 -9.57
CA PRO A 10 -3.05 10.99 -10.19
C PRO A 10 -3.92 11.59 -11.30
N ASP A 11 -3.96 12.92 -11.41
CA ASP A 11 -4.73 13.65 -12.43
C ASP A 11 -4.52 13.11 -13.86
N ARG A 12 -3.30 12.64 -14.14
CA ARG A 12 -2.92 12.02 -15.41
C ARG A 12 -1.91 10.89 -15.20
N ILE A 13 -2.35 9.65 -15.36
CA ILE A 13 -1.50 8.44 -15.27
C ILE A 13 -0.25 8.54 -16.16
N ASP A 14 -0.39 8.92 -17.43
CA ASP A 14 0.77 9.00 -18.35
C ASP A 14 1.86 9.96 -17.87
N LYS A 15 1.47 11.02 -17.16
CA LYS A 15 2.43 11.99 -16.61
C LYS A 15 3.12 11.40 -15.38
N ALA A 16 2.36 10.74 -14.50
CA ALA A 16 2.88 10.07 -13.32
C ALA A 16 3.86 8.94 -13.70
N CYS A 17 3.50 8.08 -14.66
CA CYS A 17 4.38 6.98 -15.10
C CYS A 17 5.67 7.50 -15.75
N ARG A 18 5.59 8.55 -16.59
CA ARG A 18 6.80 9.17 -17.16
C ARG A 18 7.72 9.73 -16.09
N ALA A 19 7.18 10.43 -15.09
CA ALA A 19 7.97 10.93 -13.97
C ALA A 19 8.57 9.78 -13.13
N GLY A 20 7.77 8.73 -12.87
CA GLY A 20 8.20 7.54 -12.14
C GLY A 20 9.37 6.80 -12.80
N SER A 21 9.36 6.70 -14.13
CA SER A 21 10.44 6.05 -14.92
C SER A 21 11.83 6.67 -14.74
N TRP A 22 11.90 7.87 -14.15
CA TRP A 22 13.16 8.54 -13.83
C TRP A 22 13.80 8.03 -12.54
N PHE A 23 13.02 7.47 -11.62
CA PHE A 23 13.49 7.05 -10.28
C PHE A 23 14.53 5.94 -10.36
N PRO A 24 14.31 4.84 -11.13
CA PRO A 24 15.32 3.79 -11.30
C PRO A 24 16.64 4.33 -11.89
N ARG A 25 16.56 5.26 -12.85
CA ARG A 25 17.73 5.87 -13.51
C ARG A 25 18.60 6.68 -12.57
N ARG A 26 18.08 7.02 -11.38
CA ARG A 26 18.78 7.78 -10.34
C ARG A 26 19.10 6.93 -9.11
N GLY A 27 18.83 5.62 -9.15
CA GLY A 27 19.00 4.74 -7.99
C GLY A 27 18.05 5.08 -6.85
N ILE A 28 16.89 5.68 -7.14
CA ILE A 28 15.91 6.05 -6.12
C ILE A 28 14.93 4.88 -5.94
N SER A 29 14.96 4.23 -4.78
CA SER A 29 13.95 3.26 -4.39
C SER A 29 12.60 3.93 -4.14
N TYR A 30 11.54 3.40 -4.76
CA TYR A 30 10.15 3.86 -4.62
C TYR A 30 9.30 2.80 -3.94
N SER A 31 8.49 3.24 -2.97
CA SER A 31 7.39 2.46 -2.42
C SER A 31 6.15 3.33 -2.38
N GLN A 32 4.97 2.73 -2.49
CA GLN A 32 3.71 3.42 -2.25
C GLN A 32 2.75 2.63 -1.38
N ILE A 33 2.03 3.35 -0.55
CA ILE A 33 0.91 2.85 0.26
C ILE A 33 -0.34 3.55 -0.27
N VAL A 34 -1.23 2.76 -0.85
CA VAL A 34 -2.50 3.21 -1.40
C VAL A 34 -3.60 2.91 -0.41
N PHE A 35 -4.34 3.93 0.00
CA PHE A 35 -5.53 3.81 0.82
C PHE A 35 -6.73 3.65 -0.11
N GLY A 36 -7.35 2.47 -0.05
CA GLY A 36 -8.59 2.17 -0.75
C GLY A 36 -9.76 2.27 0.22
N HIS A 37 -10.78 3.05 -0.14
CA HIS A 37 -12.00 3.17 0.65
C HIS A 37 -13.07 2.23 0.15
N VAL A 38 -13.71 1.55 1.10
CA VAL A 38 -14.95 0.80 0.88
C VAL A 38 -16.01 1.33 1.83
N ASP A 39 -17.24 1.43 1.32
CA ASP A 39 -18.37 1.91 2.12
C ASP A 39 -18.83 0.79 3.09
N HIS A 40 -18.69 -0.47 2.69
CA HIS A 40 -19.09 -1.63 3.47
C HIS A 40 -18.06 -2.77 3.40
N GLN A 41 -17.95 -3.52 4.50
CA GLN A 41 -17.07 -4.70 4.58
C GLN A 41 -17.42 -5.76 3.53
N ASP A 42 -18.70 -5.90 3.19
CA ASP A 42 -19.19 -6.86 2.20
C ASP A 42 -18.59 -6.62 0.81
N GLU A 43 -18.37 -5.36 0.42
CA GLU A 43 -17.74 -5.02 -0.87
C GLU A 43 -16.28 -5.50 -0.94
N LEU A 44 -15.55 -5.42 0.19
CA LEU A 44 -14.19 -5.92 0.28
C LEU A 44 -14.15 -7.45 0.24
N ILE A 45 -15.07 -8.11 0.95
CA ILE A 45 -15.18 -9.57 0.96
C ILE A 45 -15.51 -10.06 -0.45
N GLU A 46 -16.46 -9.43 -1.13
CA GLU A 46 -16.84 -9.79 -2.50
C GLU A 46 -15.65 -9.67 -3.46
N GLU A 47 -14.90 -8.56 -3.44
CA GLU A 47 -13.70 -8.39 -4.28
C GLU A 47 -12.61 -9.43 -3.97
N LEU A 48 -12.39 -9.77 -2.70
CA LEU A 48 -11.45 -10.83 -2.31
C LEU A 48 -11.91 -12.20 -2.84
N MET A 49 -13.20 -12.52 -2.71
CA MET A 49 -13.77 -13.75 -3.22
C MET A 49 -13.69 -13.83 -4.77
N ILE A 50 -13.86 -12.72 -5.47
CA ILE A 50 -13.65 -12.65 -6.94
C ILE A 50 -12.18 -12.93 -7.28
N ARG A 51 -11.22 -12.34 -6.55
CA ARG A 51 -9.78 -12.53 -6.79
C ARG A 51 -9.31 -13.96 -6.54
N GLU A 52 -9.86 -14.61 -5.51
CA GLU A 52 -9.61 -16.02 -5.19
C GLU A 52 -10.38 -16.99 -6.11
N GLY A 53 -11.19 -16.48 -7.05
CA GLY A 53 -11.98 -17.30 -7.98
C GLY A 53 -13.18 -18.00 -7.34
N LEU A 54 -13.59 -17.58 -6.14
CA LEU A 54 -14.76 -18.09 -5.42
C LEU A 54 -16.07 -17.49 -5.93
N LEU A 55 -16.00 -16.29 -6.52
CA LEU A 55 -17.11 -15.62 -7.20
C LEU A 55 -16.76 -15.34 -8.66
N PRO A 56 -17.77 -15.36 -9.57
CA PRO A 56 -17.53 -15.05 -10.97
C PRO A 56 -17.08 -13.61 -11.14
N LYS A 57 -16.10 -13.40 -12.03
CA LYS A 57 -15.64 -12.06 -12.38
C LYS A 57 -16.79 -11.29 -13.05
N PRO A 58 -17.17 -10.10 -12.57
CA PRO A 58 -18.21 -9.31 -13.21
C PRO A 58 -17.81 -8.95 -14.66
N MET A 59 -18.81 -8.84 -15.55
CA MET A 59 -18.59 -8.47 -16.96
C MET A 59 -17.87 -7.13 -17.13
N ASN A 60 -18.05 -6.23 -16.17
CA ASN A 60 -17.34 -4.96 -16.09
C ASN A 60 -16.23 -5.07 -15.03
N SER A 61 -15.04 -4.55 -15.34
CA SER A 61 -13.96 -4.39 -14.35
C SER A 61 -14.50 -3.68 -13.10
N SER A 62 -14.28 -4.26 -11.92
CA SER A 62 -14.75 -3.67 -10.67
C SER A 62 -14.13 -2.29 -10.46
N ARG A 63 -14.79 -1.45 -9.66
CA ARG A 63 -14.23 -0.14 -9.25
C ARG A 63 -12.85 -0.33 -8.59
N PHE A 64 -12.68 -1.43 -7.87
CA PHE A 64 -11.43 -1.87 -7.23
C PHE A 64 -10.34 -2.17 -8.25
N GLU A 65 -10.65 -2.97 -9.28
CA GLU A 65 -9.69 -3.35 -10.32
C GLU A 65 -9.21 -2.12 -11.10
N LYS A 66 -10.13 -1.23 -11.48
CA LYS A 66 -9.79 0.06 -12.12
C LYS A 66 -8.91 0.92 -11.21
N TYR A 67 -9.33 1.12 -9.96
CA TYR A 67 -8.62 1.98 -9.01
C TYR A 67 -7.19 1.47 -8.75
N ILE A 68 -7.03 0.18 -8.41
CA ILE A 68 -5.72 -0.44 -8.18
C ILE A 68 -4.85 -0.37 -9.44
N SER A 69 -5.40 -0.70 -10.62
CA SER A 69 -4.61 -0.80 -11.85
C SER A 69 -3.88 0.50 -12.21
N TYR A 70 -4.44 1.65 -11.84
CA TYR A 70 -3.81 2.94 -12.09
C TYR A 70 -2.61 3.20 -11.17
N PHE A 71 -2.69 2.83 -9.89
CA PHE A 71 -1.55 2.92 -8.99
C PHE A 71 -0.48 1.89 -9.34
N THR A 72 -0.89 0.69 -9.73
CA THR A 72 0.03 -0.39 -10.13
C THR A 72 0.90 0.06 -11.30
N GLN A 73 0.32 0.70 -12.32
CA GLN A 73 1.08 1.26 -13.45
C GLN A 73 2.16 2.27 -13.01
N VAL A 74 1.88 3.08 -11.99
CA VAL A 74 2.84 4.06 -11.47
C VAL A 74 3.95 3.35 -10.69
N ALA A 75 3.62 2.39 -9.81
CA ALA A 75 4.62 1.59 -9.10
C ALA A 75 5.53 0.83 -10.07
N GLU A 76 4.96 0.20 -11.09
CA GLU A 76 5.70 -0.50 -12.14
C GLU A 76 6.65 0.44 -12.89
N ALA A 77 6.18 1.64 -13.27
CA ALA A 77 7.02 2.64 -13.92
C ALA A 77 8.20 3.07 -13.03
N CYS A 78 8.00 3.11 -11.71
CA CYS A 78 9.04 3.39 -10.72
C CYS A 78 9.95 2.19 -10.40
N GLN A 79 9.67 0.98 -10.91
CA GLN A 79 10.25 -0.29 -10.43
C GLN A 79 10.15 -0.41 -8.90
N GLY A 80 9.03 0.05 -8.34
CA GLY A 80 8.82 0.15 -6.91
C GLY A 80 7.79 -0.84 -6.39
N ASN A 81 7.63 -0.83 -5.07
CA ASN A 81 6.68 -1.69 -4.39
C ASN A 81 5.36 -0.95 -4.12
N GLN A 82 4.24 -1.69 -4.11
CA GLN A 82 2.93 -1.17 -3.75
C GLN A 82 2.31 -2.03 -2.65
N MET A 83 1.81 -1.36 -1.63
CA MET A 83 0.91 -1.92 -0.63
C MET A 83 -0.44 -1.22 -0.75
N VAL A 84 -1.53 -1.99 -0.72
CA VAL A 84 -2.89 -1.45 -0.71
C VAL A 84 -3.51 -1.76 0.64
N ILE A 85 -3.98 -0.72 1.34
CA ILE A 85 -4.68 -0.84 2.61
C ILE A 85 -6.14 -0.49 2.35
N TRP A 86 -7.01 -1.50 2.41
CA TRP A 86 -8.45 -1.33 2.32
C TRP A 86 -9.01 -0.95 3.68
N MET A 87 -9.75 0.15 3.75
CA MET A 87 -10.32 0.67 4.99
C MET A 87 -11.83 0.72 4.90
N VAL A 88 -12.46 0.10 5.90
CA VAL A 88 -13.90 0.21 6.19
C VAL A 88 -14.01 1.33 7.23
N ASP A 89 -14.65 2.44 6.88
CA ASP A 89 -14.78 3.67 7.67
C ASP A 89 -13.50 4.51 7.96
N LEU A 90 -13.75 5.79 8.29
CA LEU A 90 -12.90 6.98 8.51
C LEU A 90 -11.35 6.83 8.49
N LEU A 91 -10.76 7.22 7.34
CA LEU A 91 -9.34 7.46 7.03
C LEU A 91 -8.48 8.09 8.17
N PRO A 92 -8.94 9.10 8.94
CA PRO A 92 -8.07 9.82 9.88
C PRO A 92 -7.57 8.96 11.04
N GLN A 93 -8.38 8.02 11.54
CA GLN A 93 -8.03 7.24 12.72
C GLN A 93 -7.05 6.12 12.39
N ALA A 94 -7.21 5.47 11.24
CA ALA A 94 -6.27 4.47 10.75
C ALA A 94 -4.92 5.08 10.38
N LEU A 95 -4.91 6.28 9.75
CA LEU A 95 -3.67 7.02 9.47
C LEU A 95 -2.96 7.47 10.75
N LEU A 96 -3.69 7.96 11.76
CA LEU A 96 -3.13 8.29 13.07
C LEU A 96 -2.50 7.05 13.71
N ALA A 97 -3.22 5.92 13.74
CA ALA A 97 -2.71 4.67 14.30
C ALA A 97 -1.46 4.15 13.57
N LEU A 98 -1.41 4.22 12.24
CA LEU A 98 -0.25 3.82 11.43
C LEU A 98 0.96 4.75 11.64
N THR A 99 0.70 6.05 11.76
CA THR A 99 1.75 7.04 12.03
C THR A 99 2.32 6.84 13.43
N ASP A 100 1.46 6.64 14.43
CA ASP A 100 1.85 6.34 15.80
C ASP A 100 2.65 5.04 15.88
N LEU A 101 2.23 3.98 15.18
CA LEU A 101 2.94 2.72 15.12
C LEU A 101 4.32 2.88 14.48
N SER A 102 4.41 3.65 13.39
CA SER A 102 5.67 3.89 12.67
C SER A 102 6.66 4.71 13.51
N LEU A 103 6.17 5.77 14.18
CA LEU A 103 6.97 6.59 15.08
C LEU A 103 7.41 5.79 16.32
N ALA A 104 6.52 5.00 16.91
CA ALA A 104 6.84 4.13 18.04
C ALA A 104 7.89 3.08 17.67
N THR A 105 7.78 2.49 16.47
CA THR A 105 8.75 1.51 15.96
C THR A 105 10.10 2.16 15.70
N GLN A 106 10.15 3.35 15.09
CA GLN A 106 11.41 4.09 14.91
C GLN A 106 12.05 4.48 16.24
N TRP A 107 11.25 4.92 17.22
CA TRP A 107 11.74 5.22 18.56
C TRP A 107 12.33 3.98 19.26
N LEU A 108 11.66 2.83 19.15
CA LEU A 108 12.16 1.56 19.69
C LEU A 108 13.44 1.09 19.01
N LEU A 109 13.60 1.34 17.70
CA LEU A 109 14.81 0.99 16.94
C LEU A 109 16.00 1.93 17.22
N GLN A 110 15.76 3.10 17.81
CA GLN A 110 16.82 3.99 18.29
C GLN A 110 17.33 3.63 19.69
N ASP A 111 16.63 2.75 20.41
CA ASP A 111 17.10 2.15 21.66
C ASP A 111 17.89 0.86 21.33
N PRO A 112 19.23 0.86 21.48
CA PRO A 112 20.08 -0.25 21.03
C PRO A 112 19.81 -1.56 21.79
N VAL A 113 19.26 -1.50 23.01
CA VAL A 113 18.93 -2.71 23.80
C VAL A 113 17.60 -3.31 23.31
N ARG A 114 16.63 -2.47 22.94
CA ARG A 114 15.30 -2.92 22.48
C ARG A 114 15.28 -3.31 21.00
N ALA A 115 16.17 -2.75 20.18
CA ALA A 115 16.31 -3.11 18.77
C ALA A 115 16.72 -4.59 18.59
N GLU A 116 17.65 -5.10 19.41
CA GLU A 116 18.05 -6.52 19.39
C GLU A 116 16.92 -7.45 19.84
N GLU A 117 16.16 -7.07 20.87
CA GLU A 117 14.99 -7.86 21.34
C GLU A 117 13.87 -7.91 20.30
N LEU A 118 13.62 -6.80 19.58
CA LEU A 118 12.58 -6.74 18.54
C LEU A 118 12.98 -7.57 17.31
N GLN A 119 14.26 -7.52 16.91
CA GLN A 119 14.80 -8.33 15.82
C GLN A 119 14.66 -9.84 16.11
N GLN A 120 14.97 -10.27 17.33
CA GLN A 120 14.81 -11.66 17.74
C GLN A 120 13.34 -12.10 17.74
N LYS A 121 12.41 -11.25 18.16
CA LYS A 121 10.97 -11.57 18.17
C LYS A 121 10.36 -11.63 16.77
N LEU A 122 10.82 -10.81 15.83
CA LEU A 122 10.36 -10.84 14.44
C LEU A 122 10.86 -12.08 13.69
N LEU A 123 12.09 -12.54 13.97
CA LEU A 123 12.65 -13.78 13.42
C LEU A 123 11.90 -15.06 13.88
N ILE A 124 11.24 -15.02 15.04
CA ILE A 124 10.48 -16.17 15.57
C ILE A 124 9.14 -16.37 14.84
N HIS A 125 8.62 -15.37 14.15
CA HIS A 125 7.34 -15.43 13.44
C HIS A 125 7.44 -15.86 11.97
N GLU A 126 8.63 -16.25 11.47
CA GLU A 126 8.84 -16.78 10.10
C GLU A 126 8.88 -18.33 10.02
N ILE A 127 8.28 -19.06 10.98
CA ILE A 127 8.20 -20.53 10.95
C ILE A 127 6.75 -21.00 10.74
#